data_AF-A0A417YAD3-F1
#
_entry.id   AF-A0A417YAD3-F1
#
_cell.length_a   1.000
_cell.length_b   1.000
_cell.length_c   1.000
_cell.angle_alpha   90.00
_cell.angle_beta   90.00
_cell.angle_gamma   90.00
#
_symmetry.space_group_name_H-M   'P 1'
#
loop_
_entity.id
_entity.type
_entity.pdbx_description
1 polymer ?
#
loop_
_entity_poly.entity_id
_entity_poly.type
_entity_poly.pdbx_seq_one_letter_code
_entity_poly.pdbx_strand_id
1 'polypeptide(L)' 'MKLLLGQLVMIGAIWIGMATFFSEMNEGAKLIFYLVTSWLLFLIVIIVKAWIKQLIRKRK' A
#
# COMPACT_ATOMS: atom_id res chain seq x y z
N MET A 1 13.67 4.54 -3.24
CA MET A 1 12.56 4.06 -4.11
C MET A 1 12.49 2.54 -4.16
N LYS A 2 13.60 1.80 -4.44
CA LYS A 2 13.58 0.32 -4.54
C LYS A 2 13.05 -0.39 -3.29
N LEU A 3 13.46 0.06 -2.09
CA LEU A 3 12.95 -0.49 -0.82
C LEU A 3 11.44 -0.20 -0.61
N LEU A 4 10.99 1.02 -0.87
CA LEU A 4 9.56 1.38 -0.77
C LEU A 4 8.71 0.60 -1.77
N LEU A 5 9.23 0.36 -2.98
CA LEU A 5 8.55 -0.43 -3.99
C LEU A 5 8.46 -1.91 -3.57
N GLY A 6 9.54 -2.47 -3.02
CA GLY A 6 9.54 -3.83 -2.46
C GLY A 6 8.56 -3.97 -1.29
N GLN A 7 8.50 -2.97 -0.41
CA GLN A 7 7.54 -2.90 0.69
C GLN A 7 6.10 -2.82 0.17
N LEU A 8 5.84 -2.03 -0.88
CA LEU A 8 4.51 -1.94 -1.50
C LEU A 8 4.08 -3.29 -2.08
N VAL A 9 4.97 -4.00 -2.77
CA VAL A 9 4.65 -5.31 -3.37
C VAL A 9 4.37 -6.35 -2.29
N MET A 10 5.22 -6.44 -1.26
CA MET A 10 5.03 -7.37 -0.14
C MET A 10 3.73 -7.09 0.62
N ILE A 11 3.50 -5.84 1.04
CA ILE A 11 2.29 -5.46 1.76
C ILE A 11 1.06 -5.63 0.88
N GLY A 12 1.17 -5.34 -0.42
CA GLY A 12 0.10 -5.59 -1.39
C GLY A 12 -0.29 -7.07 -1.47
N ALA A 13 0.69 -7.98 -1.50
CA ALA A 13 0.42 -9.42 -1.51
C ALA A 13 -0.27 -9.89 -0.22
N ILE A 14 0.21 -9.42 0.95
CA ILE A 14 -0.40 -9.72 2.25
C ILE A 14 -1.84 -9.16 2.30
N TRP A 15 -2.03 -7.92 1.84
CA TRP A 15 -3.33 -7.26 1.83
C TRP A 15 -4.32 -7.99 0.90
N ILE A 16 -3.89 -8.48 -0.27
CA ILE A 16 -4.73 -9.29 -1.15
C ILE A 16 -5.18 -10.56 -0.42
N GLY A 17 -4.26 -11.26 0.25
CA GLY A 17 -4.59 -12.41 1.08
C GLY A 17 -5.64 -12.07 2.13
N MET A 18 -5.44 -11.00 2.89
CA MET A 18 -6.42 -10.53 3.87
C MET A 18 -7.77 -10.16 3.23
N ALA A 19 -7.76 -9.50 2.08
CA ALA A 19 -8.97 -9.07 1.38
C ALA A 19 -9.84 -10.26 0.94
N THR A 20 -9.23 -11.38 0.55
CA THR A 20 -9.98 -12.59 0.16
C THR A 20 -10.79 -13.19 1.32
N PHE A 21 -10.32 -13.06 2.56
CA PHE A 21 -10.99 -13.57 3.76
C PHE A 21 -11.76 -12.50 4.54
N PHE A 22 -11.91 -11.28 3.99
CA PHE A 22 -12.50 -10.15 4.72
C PHE A 22 -13.92 -10.43 5.26
N SER A 23 -14.71 -11.22 4.52
CA SER A 23 -16.07 -11.59 4.92
C SER A 23 -16.13 -12.49 6.17
N GLU A 24 -15.09 -13.28 6.39
CA GLU A 24 -14.96 -14.25 7.49
C GLU A 24 -14.24 -13.66 8.72
N MET A 25 -13.75 -12.43 8.62
CA MET A 25 -13.01 -11.78 9.70
C MET A 25 -13.90 -11.35 10.86
N ASN A 26 -13.45 -11.66 12.07
CA ASN A 26 -13.99 -11.05 13.29
C ASN A 26 -13.66 -9.55 13.38
N GLU A 27 -14.26 -8.86 14.33
CA GLU A 27 -14.14 -7.40 14.46
C GLU A 27 -12.69 -6.93 14.66
N GLY A 28 -11.90 -7.64 15.47
CA GLY A 28 -10.48 -7.33 15.69
C GLY A 28 -9.65 -7.46 14.41
N ALA A 29 -9.87 -8.52 13.64
CA ALA A 29 -9.19 -8.73 12.36
C ALA A 29 -9.57 -7.68 11.31
N LYS A 30 -10.85 -7.25 11.27
CA LYS A 30 -11.29 -6.13 10.41
C LYS A 30 -10.61 -4.82 10.76
N LEU A 31 -10.37 -4.57 12.05
CA LEU A 31 -9.66 -3.37 12.52
C LEU A 31 -8.20 -3.37 12.00
N ILE A 32 -7.53 -4.52 12.09
CA ILE A 32 -6.17 -4.70 11.51
C ILE A 32 -6.21 -4.51 10.00
N PHE A 33 -7.21 -5.08 9.30
CA PHE A 33 -7.36 -4.90 7.86
C PHE A 33 -7.46 -3.41 7.48
N TYR A 34 -8.25 -2.62 8.21
CA TYR A 34 -8.35 -1.19 7.95
C TYR A 34 -7.06 -0.42 8.24
N LEU A 35 -6.33 -0.79 9.30
CA LEU A 35 -5.01 -0.21 9.58
C LEU A 35 -4.01 -0.50 8.45
N VAL A 36 -3.93 -1.76 8.01
CA VAL A 36 -3.05 -2.17 6.90
C VAL A 36 -3.48 -1.50 5.59
N THR A 37 -4.78 -1.40 5.32
CA THR A 37 -5.31 -0.70 4.14
C THR A 37 -4.92 0.78 4.15
N SER A 38 -5.04 1.43 5.30
CA SER A 38 -4.66 2.85 5.47
C SER A 38 -3.17 3.05 5.23
N TRP A 39 -2.33 2.13 5.75
CA TRP A 39 -0.89 2.15 5.51
C TRP A 39 -0.53 1.91 4.04
N LEU A 40 -1.20 0.97 3.38
CA LEU A 40 -1.01 0.68 1.95
C LEU A 40 -1.33 1.91 1.09
N LEU A 41 -2.46 2.57 1.34
CA LEU A 41 -2.85 3.80 0.63
C LEU A 41 -1.81 4.90 0.81
N PHE A 42 -1.28 5.06 2.02
CA PHE A 42 -0.22 6.04 2.30
C PHE A 42 1.06 5.75 1.49
N LEU A 43 1.48 4.48 1.42
CA LEU A 43 2.64 4.08 0.61
C LEU A 43 2.43 4.36 -0.89
N ILE A 44 1.22 4.08 -1.40
CA ILE A 44 0.86 4.39 -2.79
C ILE A 44 1.01 5.89 -3.06
N VAL A 45 0.47 6.75 -2.18
CA VAL A 45 0.55 8.21 -2.33
C VAL A 45 2.00 8.69 -2.35
N ILE A 46 2.85 8.19 -1.44
CA ILE A 46 4.27 8.56 -1.41
C ILE A 46 4.97 8.17 -2.72
N ILE A 47 4.75 6.94 -3.19
CA ILE A 47 5.40 6.42 -4.40
C ILE A 47 4.95 7.22 -5.62
N VAL A 48 3.64 7.47 -5.76
CA VAL A 48 3.08 8.28 -6.85
C VAL A 48 3.63 9.71 -6.80
N LYS A 49 3.65 10.36 -5.63
CA LYS A 49 4.23 11.70 -5.46
C LYS A 49 5.70 11.74 -5.85
N ALA A 50 6.47 10.74 -5.43
CA ALA A 50 7.88 10.64 -5.75
C ALA A 50 8.12 10.40 -7.25
N TRP A 51 7.27 9.60 -7.89
CA TRP A 51 7.32 9.33 -9.33
C TRP A 51 6.96 10.58 -10.14
N ILE A 52 5.88 11.28 -9.78
CA ILE A 52 5.50 12.57 -10.39
C ILE A 52 6.64 13.59 -10.27
N LYS A 53 7.27 13.71 -9.09
CA LYS A 53 8.42 14.61 -8.88
C LYS A 53 9.59 14.27 -9.81
N GLN A 54 9.86 12.99 -10.03
CA GLN A 54 10.89 12.55 -10.98
C GLN A 54 10.52 12.88 -12.43
N LEU A 55 9.27 12.67 -12.82
CA LEU A 55 8.77 13.01 -14.17
C LEU A 55 8.89 14.51 -14.45
N ILE A 56 8.51 15.36 -13.49
CA ILE A 56 8.63 16.82 -13.61
C ILE A 56 10.11 17.23 -13.71
N ARG A 57 11.00 16.64 -12.90
CA ARG A 57 12.44 16.94 -12.96
C ARG A 57 13.11 16.50 -14.26
N LYS A 58 12.57 15.50 -14.97
CA LYS A 58 13.07 15.06 -16.28
C LYS A 58 12.67 15.98 -17.44
N ARG A 59 11.62 16.79 -17.29
CA ARG A 59 11.11 17.70 -18.33
C ARG A 59 11.75 19.09 -18.30
N LYS A 60 12.58 19.37 -17.28
CA LYS A 60 13.25 20.66 -17.07
C LYS A 60 14.75 20.47 -17.33
#